data_AF-A0A9E7YTG9-F1
#
_entry.id   AF-A0A9E7YTG9-F1
#
_cell.length_a   1.000
_cell.length_b   1.000
_cell.length_c   1.000
_cell.angle_alpha   90.00
_cell.angle_beta   90.00
_cell.angle_gamma   90.00
#
_symmetry.space_group_name_H-M   'P 1'
#
loop_
_entity.id
_entity.type
_entity.pdbx_description
1 polymer ?
#
loop_
_entity_poly.entity_id
_entity_poly.type
_entity_poly.pdbx_seq_one_letter_code
_entity_poly.pdbx_strand_id
1 'polypeptide(L)'
;MSSRISGFWGRHWPDLSSQSDDRDEKMPVVSKAQAREVYEHSVLFHGTTLRSRRSIQRNGFRLENKSAGSITAYAGIQSNFDAAVASSSHHYFAEKKEVAKRFARMVSRHCGDRPALVRTIGVMNHFAIEEDPDAGTSCLRTNEDIPSSHVLGSKGSPAEGNARIFKGEMEADGHSISLEEAGDLLRAVQSDSDSDG
;
A
#
# COMPACT_ATOMS: atom_id res chain seq x y z
N MET A 1 -40.02 39.82 -67.59
CA MET A 1 -38.80 39.03 -67.74
C MET A 1 -38.74 38.03 -66.59
N SER A 2 -38.46 36.77 -66.96
CA SER A 2 -38.09 35.60 -66.15
C SER A 2 -39.07 34.95 -65.16
N SER A 3 -39.37 33.71 -65.52
CA SER A 3 -40.09 32.61 -64.86
C SER A 3 -39.32 31.88 -63.75
N ARG A 4 -40.05 31.07 -62.96
CA ARG A 4 -39.86 29.65 -62.54
C ARG A 4 -40.35 29.46 -61.07
N ILE A 5 -41.46 28.78 -60.78
CA ILE A 5 -41.79 27.34 -60.79
C ILE A 5 -41.10 26.50 -59.69
N SER A 6 -41.96 26.01 -58.77
CA SER A 6 -42.00 24.75 -57.99
C SER A 6 -40.95 24.35 -56.95
N GLY A 7 -41.43 23.86 -55.80
CA GLY A 7 -40.69 23.00 -54.88
C GLY A 7 -41.46 22.70 -53.58
N PHE A 8 -42.18 21.58 -53.55
CA PHE A 8 -42.93 21.02 -52.42
C PHE A 8 -42.01 20.28 -51.41
N TRP A 9 -42.62 19.71 -50.36
CA TRP A 9 -42.11 18.78 -49.32
C TRP A 9 -41.80 19.40 -47.96
N GLY A 10 -42.77 19.21 -47.04
CA GLY A 10 -42.61 19.43 -45.62
C GLY A 10 -41.56 18.51 -44.99
N ARG A 11 -40.92 19.02 -43.94
CA ARG A 11 -40.12 18.22 -43.03
C ARG A 11 -40.82 18.22 -41.68
N HIS A 12 -41.21 17.01 -41.32
CA HIS A 12 -41.59 16.59 -39.98
C HIS A 12 -40.39 16.84 -39.06
N TRP A 13 -40.59 17.60 -37.98
CA TRP A 13 -39.60 17.72 -36.90
C TRP A 13 -39.70 16.45 -36.05
N PRO A 14 -38.62 15.67 -35.88
CA PRO A 14 -38.61 14.63 -34.88
C PRO A 14 -38.65 15.30 -33.50
N ASP A 15 -39.60 14.84 -32.70
CA ASP A 15 -39.72 15.08 -31.26
C ASP A 15 -38.36 14.82 -30.59
N LEU A 16 -37.77 15.87 -30.02
CA LEU A 16 -36.54 15.79 -29.23
C LEU A 16 -36.87 15.40 -27.77
N SER A 17 -37.74 14.41 -27.59
CA SER A 17 -37.69 13.53 -26.43
C SER A 17 -36.48 12.60 -26.61
N SER A 18 -35.27 13.16 -26.52
CA SER A 18 -34.04 12.38 -26.50
C SER A 18 -33.98 11.63 -25.18
N GLN A 19 -34.44 10.38 -25.25
CA GLN A 19 -33.94 9.21 -24.54
C GLN A 19 -32.77 9.55 -23.61
N SER A 20 -33.06 9.58 -22.31
CA SER A 20 -32.05 9.29 -21.31
C SER A 20 -31.61 7.84 -21.55
N ASP A 21 -30.58 7.68 -22.38
CA ASP A 21 -29.74 6.49 -22.37
C ASP A 21 -29.09 6.43 -20.98
N ASP A 22 -29.84 5.89 -20.01
CA ASP A 22 -29.31 5.27 -18.81
C ASP A 22 -28.52 4.02 -19.25
N ARG A 23 -27.43 4.25 -19.99
CA ARG A 23 -26.35 3.28 -20.00
C ARG A 23 -25.76 3.39 -18.61
N ASP A 24 -26.17 2.47 -17.75
CA ASP A 24 -25.29 1.92 -16.72
C ASP A 24 -23.97 1.60 -17.43
N GLU A 25 -23.06 2.58 -17.50
CA GLU A 25 -21.66 2.35 -17.78
C GLU A 25 -21.18 1.50 -16.62
N LYS A 26 -21.35 0.19 -16.77
CA LYS A 26 -20.86 -0.81 -15.85
C LYS A 26 -19.36 -0.62 -15.85
N MET A 27 -18.86 0.12 -14.86
CA MET A 27 -17.45 0.41 -14.69
C MET A 27 -16.67 -0.89 -14.91
N PRO A 28 -15.57 -0.85 -15.69
CA PRO A 28 -14.85 -2.07 -16.03
C PRO A 28 -14.46 -2.78 -14.75
N VAL A 29 -14.85 -4.06 -14.64
CA VAL A 29 -14.52 -4.89 -13.48
C VAL A 29 -13.00 -4.97 -13.38
N VAL A 30 -12.44 -4.44 -12.30
CA VAL A 30 -11.01 -4.48 -12.03
C VAL A 30 -10.57 -5.94 -11.91
N SER A 31 -9.59 -6.34 -12.72
CA SER A 31 -9.04 -7.69 -12.67
C SER A 31 -8.14 -7.88 -11.45
N LYS A 32 -8.01 -9.13 -11.01
CA LYS A 32 -7.03 -9.51 -9.97
C LYS A 32 -5.59 -9.17 -10.36
N ALA A 33 -5.27 -9.13 -11.65
CA ALA A 33 -3.94 -8.77 -12.13
C ALA A 33 -3.65 -7.28 -11.92
N GLN A 34 -4.60 -6.40 -12.26
CA GLN A 34 -4.50 -4.96 -12.00
C GLN A 34 -4.40 -4.68 -10.49
N ALA A 35 -5.27 -5.30 -9.69
CA ALA A 35 -5.19 -5.17 -8.24
C ALA A 35 -3.85 -5.67 -7.67
N ARG A 36 -3.22 -6.67 -8.29
CA ARG A 36 -1.90 -7.15 -7.86
C ARG A 36 -0.80 -6.14 -8.17
N GLU A 37 -0.84 -5.51 -9.34
CA GLU A 37 0.13 -4.48 -9.72
C GLU A 37 0.09 -3.30 -8.74
N VAL A 38 -1.11 -2.76 -8.47
CA VAL A 38 -1.30 -1.71 -7.46
C VAL A 38 -0.80 -2.17 -6.09
N TYR A 39 -1.18 -3.39 -5.67
CA TYR A 39 -0.71 -3.93 -4.39
C TYR A 39 0.83 -4.02 -4.31
N GLU A 40 1.50 -4.52 -5.35
CA GLU A 40 2.96 -4.65 -5.37
C GLU A 40 3.66 -3.29 -5.34
N HIS A 41 3.09 -2.26 -5.97
CA HIS A 41 3.60 -0.90 -5.93
C HIS A 41 3.31 -0.18 -4.61
N SER A 42 2.21 -0.50 -3.93
CA SER A 42 1.81 0.20 -2.70
C SER A 42 2.37 -0.45 -1.42
N VAL A 43 3.02 -1.61 -1.50
CA VAL A 43 3.53 -2.36 -0.34
C VAL A 43 4.99 -2.06 -0.06
N LEU A 44 5.29 -1.79 1.21
CA LEU A 44 6.65 -1.84 1.73
C LEU A 44 6.80 -2.93 2.78
N PHE A 45 8.03 -3.42 2.94
CA PHE A 45 8.38 -4.49 3.87
C PHE A 45 9.25 -3.96 5.02
N HIS A 46 8.95 -4.39 6.24
CA HIS A 46 9.76 -4.08 7.42
C HIS A 46 10.27 -5.37 8.07
N GLY A 47 11.59 -5.51 8.12
CA GLY A 47 12.26 -6.62 8.79
C GLY A 47 12.34 -6.40 10.30
N THR A 48 11.80 -7.33 11.09
CA THR A 48 11.70 -7.17 12.53
C THR A 48 11.75 -8.53 13.25
N THR A 49 11.35 -8.55 14.53
CA THR A 49 11.20 -9.77 15.31
C THR A 49 9.74 -10.13 15.53
N LEU A 50 9.46 -11.38 15.90
CA LEU A 50 8.09 -11.85 16.13
C LEU A 50 7.37 -11.06 17.23
N ARG A 51 8.06 -10.69 18.32
CA ARG A 51 7.50 -9.85 19.37
C ARG A 51 7.15 -8.46 18.84
N SER A 52 8.07 -7.83 18.11
CA SER A 52 7.89 -6.48 17.55
C SER A 52 6.80 -6.45 16.49
N ARG A 53 6.72 -7.46 15.60
CA ARG A 53 5.62 -7.61 14.63
C ARG A 53 4.25 -7.56 15.31
N ARG A 54 4.07 -8.28 16.42
CA ARG A 54 2.80 -8.29 17.17
C ARG A 54 2.48 -6.92 17.77
N SER A 55 3.49 -6.17 18.20
CA SER A 55 3.30 -4.79 18.69
C SER A 55 2.88 -3.88 17.53
N ILE A 56 3.59 -3.93 16.41
CA ILE A 56 3.35 -3.09 15.23
C ILE A 56 1.95 -3.36 14.65
N GLN A 57 1.54 -4.62 14.56
CA GLN A 57 0.20 -4.97 14.09
C GLN A 57 -0.92 -4.43 14.98
N ARG A 58 -0.68 -4.28 16.29
CA ARG A 58 -1.67 -3.74 17.22
C ARG A 58 -1.67 -2.21 17.27
N ASN A 59 -0.48 -1.62 17.30
CA ASN A 59 -0.30 -0.22 17.69
C ASN A 59 0.14 0.68 16.54
N GLY A 60 0.48 0.11 15.39
CA GLY A 60 1.20 0.78 14.32
C GLY A 60 2.70 0.87 14.58
N PHE A 61 3.41 1.53 13.67
CA PHE A 61 4.77 1.96 13.90
C PHE A 61 4.74 3.21 14.77
N ARG A 62 5.36 3.13 15.95
CA ARG A 62 5.53 4.29 16.83
C ARG A 62 6.96 4.43 17.29
N LEU A 63 7.52 5.63 17.19
CA LEU A 63 8.89 5.91 17.65
C LEU A 63 9.03 5.64 19.16
N GLU A 64 8.03 6.03 19.95
CA GLU A 64 8.00 5.81 21.41
C GLU A 64 8.08 4.33 21.82
N ASN A 65 7.62 3.42 20.95
CA ASN A 65 7.58 1.98 21.22
C ASN A 65 8.86 1.26 20.80
N LYS A 66 9.86 1.98 20.27
CA LYS A 66 11.15 1.38 19.93
C LYS A 66 11.94 1.10 21.20
N SER A 67 12.20 -0.18 21.42
CA SER A 67 13.00 -0.61 22.56
C SER A 67 14.50 -0.38 22.31
N ALA A 68 15.25 -0.16 23.39
CA ALA A 68 16.71 -0.13 23.34
C ALA A 68 17.29 -1.39 22.68
N GLY A 69 16.69 -2.58 22.87
CA GLY A 69 17.15 -3.82 22.25
C GLY A 69 17.08 -3.83 20.72
N SER A 70 16.01 -3.27 20.12
CA SER A 70 15.89 -3.11 18.66
C SER A 70 16.86 -2.07 18.11
N ILE A 71 17.11 -1.00 18.89
CA ILE A 71 18.05 0.07 18.53
C ILE A 71 19.50 -0.44 18.59
N THR A 72 19.87 -1.15 19.66
CA THR A 72 21.20 -1.74 19.83
C THR A 72 21.48 -2.83 18.79
N ALA A 73 20.47 -3.64 18.43
CA ALA A 73 20.62 -4.59 17.33
C ALA A 73 20.95 -3.88 16.01
N TYR A 74 20.30 -2.75 15.71
CA TYR A 74 20.57 -1.94 14.52
C TYR A 74 21.93 -1.24 14.59
N ALA A 75 22.31 -0.71 15.76
CA ALA A 75 23.62 -0.10 15.99
C ALA A 75 24.77 -1.11 15.84
N GLY A 76 24.61 -2.32 16.38
CA GLY A 76 25.56 -3.42 16.21
C GLY A 76 25.67 -3.89 14.76
N ILE A 77 24.60 -3.74 13.97
CA ILE A 77 24.59 -4.01 12.52
C ILE A 77 25.46 -3.01 11.75
N GLN A 78 25.36 -1.71 12.06
CA GLN A 78 26.13 -0.67 11.38
C GLN A 78 27.48 -0.36 12.07
N SER A 79 27.80 -1.03 13.18
CA SER A 79 29.04 -0.83 13.96
C SER A 79 29.33 0.63 14.31
N ASN A 80 28.28 1.47 14.46
CA ASN A 80 28.44 2.90 14.69
C ASN A 80 27.37 3.47 15.62
N PHE A 81 27.74 4.44 16.46
CA PHE A 81 26.86 5.08 17.45
C PHE A 81 25.75 5.90 16.78
N ASP A 82 26.07 6.56 15.66
CA ASP A 82 25.11 7.37 14.89
C ASP A 82 23.94 6.53 14.35
N ALA A 83 24.19 5.26 14.04
CA ALA A 83 23.18 4.32 13.61
C ALA A 83 22.14 4.00 14.70
N ALA A 84 22.55 4.03 15.99
CA ALA A 84 21.62 3.86 17.11
C ALA A 84 20.65 5.06 17.19
N VAL A 85 21.19 6.27 17.04
CA VAL A 85 20.43 7.52 17.07
C VAL A 85 19.48 7.61 15.88
N ALA A 86 19.96 7.28 14.67
CA ALA A 86 19.14 7.20 13.47
C ALA A 86 18.04 6.13 13.60
N SER A 87 18.37 4.94 14.13
CA SER A 87 17.42 3.86 14.38
C SER A 87 16.31 4.26 15.36
N SER A 88 16.63 5.08 16.37
CA SER A 88 15.66 5.57 17.34
C SER A 88 14.68 6.59 16.76
N SER A 89 15.06 7.29 15.69
CA SER A 89 14.31 8.41 15.12
C SER A 89 13.54 8.09 13.83
N HIS A 90 13.81 6.94 13.17
CA HIS A 90 13.17 6.61 11.89
C HIS A 90 12.66 5.17 11.78
N HIS A 91 11.47 4.97 11.26
CA HIS A 91 10.98 3.66 10.81
C HIS A 91 11.58 3.31 9.45
N TYR A 92 12.18 2.14 9.34
CA TYR A 92 12.88 1.69 8.12
C TYR A 92 12.06 0.65 7.37
N PHE A 93 12.05 0.76 6.06
CA PHE A 93 11.32 -0.09 5.14
C PHE A 93 12.25 -0.52 4.00
N ALA A 94 11.87 -1.60 3.33
CA ALA A 94 12.46 -2.02 2.08
C ALA A 94 11.36 -2.27 1.05
N GLU A 95 11.62 -1.88 -0.19
CA GLU A 95 10.72 -2.17 -1.31
C GLU A 95 10.70 -3.68 -1.62
N LYS A 96 11.82 -4.36 -1.39
CA LYS A 96 11.99 -5.80 -1.68
C LYS A 96 11.91 -6.64 -0.41
N LYS A 97 11.06 -7.66 -0.44
CA LYS A 97 10.86 -8.64 0.65
C LYS A 97 12.17 -9.27 1.12
N GLU A 98 13.07 -9.61 0.19
CA GLU A 98 14.35 -10.27 0.44
C GLU A 98 15.29 -9.39 1.26
N VAL A 99 15.26 -8.08 1.02
CA VAL A 99 16.04 -7.09 1.76
C VAL A 99 15.51 -7.01 3.20
N ALA A 100 14.19 -6.90 3.39
CA ALA A 100 13.58 -6.94 4.71
C ALA A 100 13.87 -8.25 5.47
N LYS A 101 13.89 -9.41 4.77
CA LYS A 101 14.27 -10.70 5.37
C LYS A 101 15.71 -10.70 5.91
N ARG A 102 16.64 -10.06 5.19
CA ARG A 102 18.03 -9.92 5.66
C ARG A 102 18.09 -9.16 6.98
N PHE A 103 17.41 -8.02 7.06
CA PHE A 103 17.33 -7.23 8.30
C PHE A 103 16.64 -7.96 9.44
N ALA A 104 15.53 -8.66 9.18
CA ALA A 104 14.84 -9.46 10.19
C ALA A 104 15.76 -10.51 10.84
N ARG A 105 16.54 -11.24 10.02
CA ARG A 105 17.52 -12.22 10.52
C ARG A 105 18.63 -11.57 11.34
N MET A 106 19.10 -10.39 10.93
CA MET A 106 20.17 -9.68 11.62
C MET A 106 19.71 -9.17 12.99
N VAL A 107 18.53 -8.56 13.08
CA VAL A 107 17.95 -8.10 14.35
C VAL A 107 17.66 -9.29 15.27
N SER A 108 17.07 -10.36 14.73
CA SER A 108 16.80 -11.61 15.45
C SER A 108 18.04 -12.19 16.13
N ARG A 109 19.19 -12.26 15.44
CA ARG A 109 20.45 -12.77 15.99
C ARG A 109 20.96 -11.98 17.19
N HIS A 110 20.75 -10.67 17.22
CA HIS A 110 21.24 -9.81 18.29
C HIS A 110 20.38 -9.84 19.56
N CYS A 111 19.07 -10.05 19.43
CA CYS A 111 18.14 -10.02 20.57
C CYS A 111 17.61 -11.39 20.99
N GLY A 112 17.91 -12.47 20.25
CA GLY A 112 17.47 -13.82 20.56
C GLY A 112 15.98 -14.11 20.29
N ASP A 113 15.25 -13.18 19.67
CA ASP A 113 13.86 -13.38 19.23
C ASP A 113 13.82 -13.91 17.79
N ARG A 114 12.69 -14.50 17.36
CA ARG A 114 12.52 -15.04 16.01
C ARG A 114 12.42 -13.93 14.97
N PRO A 115 13.00 -14.08 13.76
CA PRO A 115 12.83 -13.11 12.69
C PRO A 115 11.36 -13.10 12.24
N ALA A 116 10.90 -11.92 11.80
CA ALA A 116 9.56 -11.75 11.26
C ALA A 116 9.53 -10.59 10.27
N LEU A 117 8.50 -10.58 9.41
CA LEU A 117 8.22 -9.47 8.50
C LEU A 117 6.92 -8.78 8.89
N VAL A 118 6.90 -7.47 8.69
CA VAL A 118 5.68 -6.67 8.60
C VAL A 118 5.55 -6.18 7.16
N ARG A 119 4.32 -6.18 6.64
CA ARG A 119 3.97 -5.53 5.37
C ARG A 119 3.11 -4.32 5.66
N THR A 120 3.30 -3.27 4.88
CA THR A 120 2.45 -2.08 4.93
C THR A 120 1.72 -1.89 3.61
N ILE A 121 0.77 -0.97 3.57
CA ILE A 121 0.07 -0.55 2.34
C ILE A 121 -0.09 0.97 2.31
N GLY A 122 0.18 1.57 1.15
CA GLY A 122 0.01 3.00 0.89
C GLY A 122 0.98 3.91 1.63
N VAL A 123 2.06 3.38 2.22
CA VAL A 123 2.97 4.21 3.03
C VAL A 123 3.68 5.26 2.17
N MET A 124 4.10 4.91 0.95
CA MET A 124 4.79 5.85 0.06
C MET A 124 3.94 7.04 -0.37
N ASN A 125 2.62 6.86 -0.46
CA ASN A 125 1.70 7.90 -0.92
C ASN A 125 1.10 8.75 0.22
N HIS A 126 1.27 8.32 1.48
CA HIS A 126 0.60 8.92 2.63
C HIS A 126 1.55 9.55 3.67
N PHE A 127 2.85 9.28 3.59
CA PHE A 127 3.84 9.76 4.57
C PHE A 127 5.07 10.32 3.84
N ALA A 128 5.79 11.24 4.49
CA ALA A 128 7.08 11.70 4.00
C ALA A 128 8.10 10.55 4.15
N ILE A 129 8.39 9.91 3.03
CA ILE A 129 9.35 8.80 2.92
C ILE A 129 10.57 9.31 2.16
N GLU A 130 11.75 9.03 2.70
CA GLU A 130 13.04 9.34 2.08
C GLU A 130 13.88 8.07 1.91
N GLU A 131 14.86 8.11 0.99
CA GLU A 131 15.86 7.05 0.87
C GLU A 131 16.73 7.00 2.13
N ASP A 132 17.09 5.80 2.56
CA ASP A 132 18.05 5.61 3.64
C ASP A 132 19.47 5.94 3.14
N PRO A 133 20.10 7.03 3.62
CA PRO A 133 21.42 7.46 3.15
C PRO A 133 22.51 6.42 3.39
N ASP A 134 22.31 5.51 4.36
CA ASP A 134 23.29 4.52 4.77
C ASP A 134 23.13 3.15 4.07
N ALA A 135 22.00 2.92 3.39
CA ALA A 135 21.63 1.60 2.85
C ALA A 135 21.27 1.57 1.35
N GLY A 136 21.23 2.73 0.67
CA GLY A 136 21.04 2.86 -0.78
C GLY A 136 19.59 2.79 -1.27
N THR A 137 19.39 2.83 -2.59
CA THR A 137 18.15 3.16 -3.34
C THR A 137 17.00 2.13 -3.25
N SER A 138 16.92 1.31 -2.21
CA SER A 138 15.80 0.38 -1.98
C SER A 138 15.44 0.21 -0.50
N CYS A 139 16.15 0.95 0.36
CA CYS A 139 15.84 1.10 1.77
C CYS A 139 15.29 2.50 1.95
N LEU A 140 14.14 2.57 2.59
CA LEU A 140 13.36 3.78 2.77
C LEU A 140 13.19 4.03 4.26
N ARG A 141 12.99 5.29 4.66
CA ARG A 141 12.73 5.62 6.04
C ARG A 141 11.78 6.81 6.18
N THR A 142 11.12 6.88 7.34
CA THR A 142 10.32 8.03 7.77
C THR A 142 10.45 8.23 9.27
N ASN A 143 10.39 9.47 9.74
CA ASN A 143 10.31 9.79 11.17
C ASN A 143 8.87 9.94 11.67
N GLU A 144 7.87 9.69 10.81
CA GLU A 144 6.46 9.75 11.18
C GLU A 144 5.95 8.42 11.73
N ASP A 145 5.09 8.49 12.75
CA ASP A 145 4.36 7.32 13.24
C ASP A 145 3.34 6.86 12.19
N ILE A 146 3.30 5.55 11.92
CA ILE A 146 2.39 4.96 10.94
C ILE A 146 1.27 4.19 11.67
N PRO A 147 -0.01 4.58 11.51
CA PRO A 147 -1.13 3.89 12.15
C PRO A 147 -1.23 2.41 11.76
N SER A 148 -1.78 1.59 12.66
CA SER A 148 -2.00 0.15 12.39
C SER A 148 -2.90 -0.12 11.18
N SER A 149 -3.73 0.84 10.75
CA SER A 149 -4.54 0.73 9.54
C SER A 149 -3.73 0.62 8.24
N HIS A 150 -2.46 1.05 8.25
CA HIS A 150 -1.52 0.84 7.14
C HIS A 150 -0.72 -0.47 7.29
N VAL A 151 -0.85 -1.19 8.40
CA VAL A 151 -0.17 -2.46 8.63
C VAL A 151 -1.06 -3.59 8.13
N LEU A 152 -0.55 -4.40 7.19
CA LEU A 152 -1.32 -5.49 6.62
C LEU A 152 -1.43 -6.67 7.58
N GLY A 153 -2.68 -7.11 7.80
CA GLY A 153 -2.99 -8.38 8.43
C GLY A 153 -2.64 -9.60 7.56
N SER A 154 -2.90 -10.80 8.06
CA SER A 154 -2.79 -12.02 7.24
C SER A 154 -3.88 -12.06 6.18
N LYS A 155 -3.66 -12.82 5.11
CA LYS A 155 -4.63 -13.01 4.02
C LYS A 155 -6.04 -13.40 4.50
N GLY A 156 -6.12 -14.24 5.53
CA GLY A 156 -7.38 -14.70 6.12
C GLY A 156 -8.00 -13.78 7.17
N SER A 157 -7.39 -12.64 7.48
CA SER A 157 -7.95 -11.67 8.44
C SER A 157 -8.89 -10.68 7.75
N PRO A 158 -9.88 -10.10 8.45
CA PRO A 158 -10.72 -9.04 7.90
C PRO A 158 -9.88 -7.87 7.36
N ALA A 159 -10.24 -7.30 6.21
CA ALA A 159 -9.47 -6.22 5.59
C ALA A 159 -9.52 -4.90 6.38
N GLU A 160 -10.62 -4.64 7.11
CA GLU A 160 -10.80 -3.50 8.01
C GLU A 160 -10.29 -2.17 7.40
N GLY A 161 -9.46 -1.42 8.15
CA GLY A 161 -8.86 -0.18 7.69
C GLY A 161 -7.97 -0.33 6.45
N ASN A 162 -7.39 -1.52 6.22
CA ASN A 162 -6.53 -1.75 5.04
C ASN A 162 -7.34 -1.65 3.74
N ALA A 163 -8.62 -2.06 3.72
CA ALA A 163 -9.47 -1.96 2.53
C ALA A 163 -9.66 -0.50 2.09
N ARG A 164 -9.80 0.42 3.05
CA ARG A 164 -9.97 1.85 2.76
C ARG A 164 -8.71 2.46 2.16
N ILE A 165 -7.54 2.10 2.70
CA ILE A 165 -6.26 2.55 2.14
C ILE A 165 -6.08 1.97 0.73
N PHE A 166 -6.27 0.66 0.57
CA PHE A 166 -6.11 0.02 -0.73
C PHE A 166 -7.09 0.55 -1.79
N LYS A 167 -8.33 0.87 -1.41
CA LYS A 167 -9.26 1.58 -2.30
C LYS A 167 -8.67 2.90 -2.78
N GLY A 168 -8.07 3.69 -1.89
CA GLY A 168 -7.42 4.95 -2.24
C GLY A 168 -6.25 4.75 -3.21
N GLU A 169 -5.43 3.71 -3.00
CA GLU A 169 -4.34 3.35 -3.92
C GLU A 169 -4.87 2.95 -5.30
N MET A 170 -5.93 2.15 -5.36
CA MET A 170 -6.59 1.77 -6.62
C MET A 170 -7.17 3.00 -7.34
N GLU A 171 -7.81 3.93 -6.61
CA GLU A 171 -8.35 5.16 -7.18
C GLU A 171 -7.25 6.10 -7.70
N ALA A 172 -6.12 6.18 -7.00
CA ALA A 172 -4.95 6.93 -7.44
C ALA A 172 -4.36 6.37 -8.74
N ASP A 173 -4.48 5.06 -8.97
CA ASP A 173 -4.10 4.38 -10.21
C ASP A 173 -5.18 4.45 -11.31
N GLY A 174 -6.30 5.15 -11.04
CA GLY A 174 -7.38 5.35 -12.01
C GLY A 174 -8.46 4.27 -12.01
N HIS A 175 -8.49 3.41 -11.00
CA HIS A 175 -9.50 2.35 -10.84
C HIS A 175 -10.58 2.74 -9.82
N SER A 176 -11.84 2.81 -10.26
CA SER A 176 -12.96 3.03 -9.34
C SER A 176 -13.54 1.68 -8.89
N ILE A 177 -13.53 1.44 -7.59
CA ILE A 177 -14.05 0.23 -6.94
C ILE A 177 -14.78 0.58 -5.65
N SER A 178 -15.73 -0.26 -5.25
CA SER A 178 -16.36 -0.16 -3.93
C SER A 178 -15.39 -0.55 -2.80
N LEU A 179 -15.73 -0.19 -1.55
CA LEU A 179 -14.93 -0.57 -0.38
C LEU A 179 -14.91 -2.09 -0.16
N GLU A 180 -16.01 -2.77 -0.47
CA GLU A 180 -16.13 -4.22 -0.37
C GLU A 180 -15.20 -4.91 -1.38
N GLU A 181 -15.26 -4.49 -2.65
CA GLU A 181 -14.37 -5.00 -3.71
C GLU A 181 -12.90 -4.75 -3.39
N ALA A 182 -12.55 -3.57 -2.84
CA ALA A 182 -11.19 -3.28 -2.41
C ALA A 182 -10.71 -4.26 -1.31
N GLY A 183 -11.57 -4.58 -0.34
CA GLY A 183 -11.27 -5.57 0.69
C GLY A 183 -11.03 -6.96 0.11
N ASP A 184 -11.91 -7.41 -0.78
CA ASP A 184 -11.83 -8.73 -1.41
C ASP A 184 -10.60 -8.85 -2.31
N LEU A 185 -10.35 -7.85 -3.15
CA LEU A 185 -9.17 -7.80 -4.02
C LEU A 185 -7.88 -7.79 -3.20
N LEU A 186 -7.80 -6.96 -2.16
CA LEU A 186 -6.64 -6.91 -1.26
C LEU A 186 -6.33 -8.28 -0.65
N ARG A 187 -7.35 -9.03 -0.21
CA ARG A 187 -7.13 -10.40 0.31
C ARG A 187 -6.80 -11.39 -0.79
N ALA A 188 -7.39 -11.25 -1.97
CA ALA A 188 -7.12 -12.13 -3.10
C ALA A 188 -5.68 -12.03 -3.61
N VAL A 189 -5.06 -10.85 -3.58
CA VAL A 189 -3.71 -10.59 -4.12
C VAL A 189 -2.60 -10.91 -3.11
N GLN A 190 -2.87 -10.83 -1.82
CA GLN A 190 -1.92 -11.23 -0.78
C GLN A 190 -1.52 -12.71 -0.89
N SER A 191 -0.22 -12.98 -0.77
CA SER A 191 0.29 -14.35 -0.73
C SER A 191 0.22 -14.92 0.68
N ASP A 192 -0.04 -16.22 0.79
CA ASP A 192 0.09 -16.96 2.05
C ASP A 192 1.57 -17.00 2.51
N SER A 193 2.50 -17.05 1.56
CA SER A 193 3.95 -17.04 1.82
C SER A 193 4.50 -15.69 2.28
N ASP A 194 3.66 -14.66 2.34
CA ASP A 194 4.01 -13.37 2.94
C ASP A 194 3.91 -13.37 4.46
N SER A 195 3.28 -14.40 5.03
CA SER A 195 3.20 -14.62 6.48
C SER A 195 4.36 -15.46 7.02
N ASP A 196 5.21 -15.99 6.13
CA ASP A 196 6.29 -16.92 6.49
C ASP A 196 7.47 -16.14 7.07
N GLY A 197 7.56 -16.21 8.41
CA GLY A 197 8.74 -15.82 9.19
C GLY A 197 9.95 -16.73 8.91
#